data_AF-A0A661W269-F1
#
_entry.id   AF-A0A661W269-F1
#
_cell.length_a   1.000
_cell.length_b   1.000
_cell.length_c   1.000
_cell.angle_alpha   90.00
_cell.angle_beta   90.00
_cell.angle_gamma   90.00
#
_symmetry.space_group_name_H-M   'P 1'
#
loop_
_entity.id
_entity.type
_entity.pdbx_description
1 polymer ?
#
loop_
_entity_poly.entity_id
_entity_poly.type
_entity_poly.pdbx_seq_one_letter_code
_entity_poly.pdbx_strand_id
1 'polypeptide(L)'
;MLNAILAGLLLVGAGLSLPWFKDLWPMPPSKAGLISAETPVAATDFLLQEHLPGPVFHNMAYGSYLIWAAQPEYPVFVDSRIELYSPEIWFDYLKISAGQGDWEERLQMYEIHILMLSRQEQPGLVQAAIESPHWKRVYEDTTTLLLVQESRP
;
A
#
# COMPACT_ATOMS: atom_id res chain seq x y z
N MET A 1 11.07 -35.36 -30.86
CA MET A 1 11.66 -34.04 -31.21
C MET A 1 10.96 -32.89 -30.49
N LEU A 2 9.63 -32.80 -30.52
CA LEU A 2 8.86 -31.74 -29.82
C LEU A 2 9.21 -31.58 -28.33
N ASN A 3 9.25 -32.68 -27.57
CA ASN A 3 9.55 -32.62 -26.12
C ASN A 3 10.98 -32.12 -25.83
N ALA A 4 11.95 -32.42 -26.70
CA ALA A 4 13.31 -31.95 -26.52
C ALA A 4 13.43 -30.44 -26.80
N ILE A 5 12.67 -29.93 -27.78
CA ILE A 5 12.57 -28.50 -28.07
C ILE A 5 11.89 -27.77 -26.91
N LEU A 6 10.79 -28.31 -26.39
CA LEU A 6 10.09 -27.75 -25.23
C LEU A 6 10.99 -27.74 -23.98
N ALA A 7 11.69 -28.84 -23.70
CA ALA A 7 12.64 -28.90 -22.60
C ALA A 7 13.78 -27.87 -22.76
N GLY A 8 14.30 -27.72 -23.99
CA GLY A 8 15.29 -26.70 -24.29
C GLY A 8 14.78 -25.27 -24.05
N LEU A 9 13.57 -24.95 -24.52
CA LEU A 9 12.96 -23.63 -24.30
C LEU A 9 12.71 -23.35 -22.81
N LEU A 10 12.26 -24.35 -22.03
CA LEU A 10 12.08 -24.22 -20.59
C LEU A 10 13.40 -23.98 -19.85
N LEU A 11 14.47 -24.70 -20.22
CA LEU A 11 15.80 -24.50 -19.62
C LEU A 11 16.38 -23.14 -19.96
N VAL A 12 16.20 -22.66 -21.20
CA VAL A 12 16.61 -21.32 -21.61
C VAL A 12 15.81 -20.27 -20.83
N GLY A 13 14.48 -20.41 -20.75
CA GLY A 13 13.64 -19.50 -19.97
C GLY A 13 14.03 -19.46 -18.48
N ALA A 14 14.28 -20.63 -17.87
CA ALA A 14 14.73 -20.73 -16.49
C ALA A 14 16.11 -20.07 -16.27
N GLY A 15 17.06 -20.32 -17.17
CA GLY A 15 18.38 -19.69 -17.12
C GLY A 15 18.31 -18.17 -17.26
N LEU A 16 17.51 -17.69 -18.20
CA LEU A 16 17.23 -16.27 -18.41
C LEU A 16 16.51 -15.61 -17.21
N SER A 17 15.74 -16.36 -16.42
CA SER A 17 15.09 -15.83 -15.22
C SER A 17 16.02 -15.66 -14.01
N LEU A 18 17.28 -16.09 -14.09
CA LEU A 18 18.23 -16.00 -12.99
C LEU A 18 18.66 -14.54 -12.70
N PRO A 19 19.01 -14.20 -11.44
CA PRO A 19 19.35 -12.83 -11.04
C PRO A 19 20.51 -12.22 -11.82
N TRP A 20 21.46 -13.04 -12.29
CA TRP A 20 22.64 -12.59 -13.02
C TRP A 20 22.34 -11.93 -14.35
N PHE A 21 21.19 -12.25 -14.93
CA PHE A 21 20.84 -11.68 -16.19
C PHE A 21 19.96 -10.43 -16.02
N LYS A 22 19.25 -10.23 -14.88
CA LYS A 22 18.26 -9.16 -14.61
C LYS A 22 18.46 -7.81 -15.31
N ASP A 23 19.69 -7.32 -15.46
CA ASP A 23 20.02 -6.07 -16.18
C ASP A 23 19.73 -6.08 -17.70
N LEU A 24 19.63 -7.23 -18.38
CA LEU A 24 19.23 -7.29 -19.80
C LEU A 24 17.71 -7.17 -20.01
N TRP A 25 16.92 -7.19 -18.93
CA TRP A 25 15.47 -7.13 -18.96
C TRP A 25 15.09 -5.66 -18.82
N PRO A 26 14.25 -5.12 -19.71
CA PRO A 26 13.74 -3.76 -19.59
C PRO A 26 12.72 -3.70 -18.44
N MET A 27 13.22 -3.79 -17.20
CA MET A 27 12.40 -3.63 -16.01
C MET A 27 12.11 -2.13 -15.84
N PRO A 28 10.85 -1.75 -15.54
CA PRO A 28 10.54 -0.38 -15.18
C PRO A 28 11.44 0.07 -14.01
N PRO A 29 12.01 1.28 -14.02
CA PRO A 29 12.87 1.78 -12.94
C PRO A 29 12.24 1.65 -11.54
N SER A 30 10.91 1.75 -11.46
CA SER A 30 10.14 1.57 -10.21
C SER A 30 10.24 0.18 -9.60
N LYS A 31 10.61 -0.84 -10.38
CA LYS A 31 10.78 -2.24 -9.94
C LYS A 31 12.24 -2.72 -9.96
N ALA A 32 13.17 -1.81 -10.21
CA ALA A 32 14.60 -2.13 -10.29
C ALA A 32 15.27 -2.21 -8.90
N GLY A 33 14.72 -1.51 -7.89
CA GLY A 33 15.23 -1.49 -6.53
C GLY A 33 15.01 -2.78 -5.73
N LEU A 34 15.74 -2.93 -4.62
CA LEU A 34 15.53 -4.03 -3.65
C LEU A 34 14.28 -3.82 -2.79
N ILE A 35 13.84 -2.57 -2.61
CA ILE A 35 12.63 -2.19 -1.89
C ILE A 35 11.71 -1.49 -2.89
N SER A 36 10.51 -2.05 -3.07
CA SER A 36 9.48 -1.47 -3.94
C SER A 36 8.89 -0.22 -3.27
N ALA A 37 8.41 0.74 -4.08
CA ALA A 37 7.57 1.85 -3.58
C ALA A 37 6.28 1.35 -2.90
N GLU A 38 5.92 0.08 -3.14
CA GLU A 38 4.82 -0.65 -2.50
C GLU A 38 5.17 -1.18 -1.09
N THR A 39 6.38 -0.93 -0.57
CA THR A 39 6.81 -1.37 0.76
C THR A 39 7.12 -0.17 1.67
N PRO A 40 6.21 0.22 2.58
CA PRO A 40 6.31 1.47 3.34
C PRO A 40 7.19 1.32 4.59
N VAL A 41 8.45 0.92 4.44
CA VAL A 41 9.36 0.59 5.55
C VAL A 41 9.48 1.76 6.53
N ALA A 42 9.92 2.93 6.05
CA ALA A 42 10.21 4.08 6.90
C ALA A 42 8.94 4.69 7.52
N ALA A 43 7.83 4.71 6.79
CA ALA A 43 6.54 5.13 7.32
C ALA A 43 6.02 4.18 8.42
N THR A 44 6.21 2.87 8.25
CA THR A 44 5.82 1.88 9.28
C THR A 44 6.70 2.01 10.52
N ASP A 45 8.01 2.22 10.36
CA ASP A 45 8.91 2.47 11.49
C ASP A 45 8.49 3.72 12.28
N PHE A 46 8.13 4.81 11.58
CA PHE A 46 7.60 6.02 12.21
C PHE A 46 6.29 5.76 12.95
N LEU A 47 5.33 5.06 12.32
CA LEU A 47 4.05 4.68 12.92
C LEU A 47 4.23 3.94 14.25
N LEU A 48 5.17 3.00 14.31
CA LEU A 48 5.47 2.20 15.50
C LEU A 48 6.20 3.01 16.57
N GLN A 49 7.18 3.83 16.19
CA GLN A 49 7.96 4.64 17.13
C GLN A 49 7.10 5.69 17.84
N GLU A 50 6.24 6.38 17.09
CA GLU A 50 5.39 7.45 17.61
C GLU A 50 4.12 6.94 18.31
N HIS A 51 3.83 5.65 18.24
CA HIS A 51 2.64 5.03 18.86
C HIS A 51 1.33 5.76 18.48
N LEU A 52 1.17 6.08 17.19
CA LEU A 52 0.02 6.83 16.70
C LEU A 52 -1.30 6.10 17.02
N PRO A 53 -2.39 6.83 17.32
CA PRO A 53 -3.66 6.20 17.65
C PRO A 53 -4.31 5.63 16.38
N GLY A 54 -4.23 4.32 16.17
CA GLY A 54 -5.01 3.63 15.13
C GLY A 54 -6.51 3.59 15.50
N PRO A 55 -7.39 3.00 14.65
CA PRO A 55 -7.12 2.20 13.45
C PRO A 55 -6.54 2.94 12.24
N VAL A 56 -5.84 2.20 11.37
CA VAL A 56 -5.17 2.71 10.16
C VAL A 56 -5.89 2.29 8.87
N PHE A 57 -6.18 3.26 8.00
CA PHE A 57 -6.45 3.01 6.59
C PHE A 57 -5.17 3.22 5.79
N HIS A 58 -4.90 2.33 4.84
CA HIS A 58 -3.66 2.36 4.08
C HIS A 58 -3.87 1.92 2.64
N ASN A 59 -2.89 2.17 1.77
CA ASN A 59 -2.85 1.56 0.46
C ASN A 59 -2.81 0.02 0.58
N MET A 60 -3.67 -0.70 -0.16
CA MET A 60 -3.78 -2.17 -0.13
C MET A 60 -2.43 -2.88 -0.35
N ALA A 61 -1.56 -2.37 -1.23
CA ALA A 61 -0.24 -2.95 -1.50
C ALA A 61 0.65 -2.96 -0.25
N TYR A 62 0.44 -2.03 0.68
CA TYR A 62 1.14 -1.96 1.96
C TYR A 62 0.70 -3.05 2.95
N GLY A 63 -0.47 -3.67 2.72
CA GLY A 63 -1.10 -4.58 3.67
C GLY A 63 -0.22 -5.77 4.06
N SER A 64 0.43 -6.44 3.11
CA SER A 64 1.31 -7.58 3.42
C SER A 64 2.49 -7.20 4.32
N TYR A 65 3.06 -6.00 4.13
CA TYR A 65 4.15 -5.52 4.96
C TYR A 65 3.66 -5.12 6.36
N LEU A 66 2.53 -4.42 6.46
CA LEU A 66 1.92 -4.06 7.73
C LEU A 66 1.49 -5.28 8.55
N ILE A 67 1.00 -6.34 7.90
CA ILE A 67 0.73 -7.62 8.56
C ILE A 67 1.99 -8.20 9.21
N TRP A 68 3.14 -8.10 8.53
CA TRP A 68 4.40 -8.64 9.05
C TRP A 68 5.03 -7.75 10.14
N ALA A 69 5.02 -6.44 9.95
CA ALA A 69 5.78 -5.49 10.78
C ALA A 69 4.98 -4.84 11.92
N ALA A 70 3.66 -4.67 11.77
CA ALA A 70 2.87 -3.79 12.63
C ALA A 70 1.74 -4.50 13.38
N GLN A 71 1.66 -5.83 13.30
CA GLN A 71 0.68 -6.63 14.02
C GLN A 71 1.19 -7.07 15.40
N PRO A 72 0.30 -7.18 16.40
CA PRO A 72 -1.17 -6.96 16.35
C PRO A 72 -1.62 -5.50 16.52
N GLU A 73 -0.69 -4.56 16.72
CA GLU A 73 -0.98 -3.18 17.13
C GLU A 73 -1.78 -2.40 16.07
N TYR A 74 -1.50 -2.62 14.79
CA TYR A 74 -2.16 -1.97 13.66
C TYR A 74 -2.76 -2.99 12.69
N PRO A 75 -4.02 -3.41 12.93
CA PRO A 75 -4.83 -4.17 11.98
C PRO A 75 -4.89 -3.52 10.60
N VAL A 76 -4.67 -4.33 9.56
CA VAL A 76 -4.84 -3.86 8.17
C VAL A 76 -6.31 -3.72 7.84
N PHE A 77 -6.66 -2.70 7.05
CA PHE A 77 -8.02 -2.51 6.57
C PHE A 77 -8.36 -3.53 5.47
N VAL A 78 -7.46 -3.67 4.50
CA VAL A 78 -7.50 -4.68 3.44
C VAL A 78 -6.09 -5.15 3.08
N ASP A 79 -5.96 -6.28 2.41
CA ASP A 79 -4.72 -6.70 1.74
C ASP A 79 -5.01 -7.32 0.36
N SER A 80 -3.97 -7.82 -0.31
CA SER A 80 -4.06 -8.33 -1.68
C SER A 80 -4.96 -9.57 -1.85
N ARG A 81 -5.39 -10.22 -0.76
CA ARG A 81 -6.34 -11.33 -0.75
C ARG A 81 -7.78 -10.82 -0.82
N ILE A 82 -8.08 -10.04 -1.86
CA ILE A 82 -9.35 -9.32 -2.02
C ILE A 82 -10.59 -10.23 -1.92
N GLU A 83 -10.45 -11.49 -2.30
CA GLU A 83 -11.48 -12.53 -2.24
C GLU A 83 -11.94 -12.89 -0.82
N LEU A 84 -11.19 -12.49 0.20
CA LEU A 84 -11.54 -12.70 1.61
C LEU A 84 -12.44 -11.58 2.16
N TYR A 85 -12.60 -10.48 1.44
CA TYR A 85 -13.41 -9.34 1.87
C TYR A 85 -14.77 -9.37 1.19
N SER A 86 -15.81 -8.96 1.93
CA SER A 86 -17.14 -8.76 1.35
C SER A 86 -17.08 -7.70 0.25
N PRO A 87 -17.89 -7.80 -0.82
CA PRO A 87 -17.95 -6.78 -1.87
C PRO A 87 -18.13 -5.36 -1.32
N GLU A 88 -18.90 -5.19 -0.25
CA GLU A 88 -19.18 -3.90 0.39
C GLU A 88 -17.90 -3.24 0.92
N ILE A 89 -17.11 -3.96 1.74
CA ILE A 89 -15.80 -3.48 2.24
C ILE A 89 -14.86 -3.14 1.08
N TRP A 90 -14.83 -3.96 0.03
CA TRP A 90 -13.98 -3.69 -1.13
C TRP A 90 -14.39 -2.42 -1.88
N PHE A 91 -15.69 -2.21 -2.10
CA PHE A 91 -16.18 -0.98 -2.73
C PHE A 91 -15.92 0.26 -1.85
N ASP A 92 -16.02 0.12 -0.54
CA ASP A 92 -15.71 1.19 0.40
C ASP A 92 -14.22 1.53 0.37
N TYR A 93 -13.34 0.52 0.35
CA TYR A 93 -11.90 0.72 0.13
C TYR A 93 -11.63 1.51 -1.16
N LEU A 94 -12.25 1.11 -2.28
CA LEU A 94 -12.05 1.79 -3.57
C LEU A 94 -12.53 3.25 -3.55
N LYS A 95 -13.68 3.54 -2.93
CA LYS A 95 -14.21 4.90 -2.80
C LYS A 95 -13.32 5.78 -1.94
N ILE A 96 -12.93 5.29 -0.76
CA ILE A 96 -12.02 5.99 0.14
C ILE A 96 -10.70 6.24 -0.60
N SER A 97 -10.10 5.20 -1.19
CA SER A 97 -8.84 5.27 -1.93
C SER A 97 -8.85 6.28 -3.10
N ALA A 98 -10.02 6.51 -3.71
CA ALA A 98 -10.18 7.51 -4.76
C ALA A 98 -10.26 8.96 -4.22
N GLY A 99 -10.51 9.15 -2.92
CA GLY A 99 -10.73 10.46 -2.30
C GLY A 99 -12.01 11.15 -2.79
N GLN A 100 -13.00 10.38 -3.24
CA GLN A 100 -14.21 10.91 -3.87
C GLN A 100 -15.41 10.87 -2.93
N GLY A 101 -16.29 11.86 -3.08
CA GLY A 101 -17.61 11.85 -2.45
C GLY A 101 -17.53 11.84 -0.93
N ASP A 102 -18.08 10.79 -0.32
CA ASP A 102 -18.30 10.59 1.12
C ASP A 102 -17.14 9.86 1.82
N TRP A 103 -15.90 10.09 1.38
CA TRP A 103 -14.74 9.34 1.85
C TRP A 103 -14.47 9.54 3.35
N GLU A 104 -14.66 10.75 3.89
CA GLU A 104 -14.47 11.03 5.32
C GLU A 104 -15.57 10.37 6.16
N GLU A 105 -16.81 10.38 5.70
CA GLU A 105 -17.93 9.72 6.36
C GLU A 105 -17.71 8.21 6.41
N ARG A 106 -17.14 7.62 5.35
CA ARG A 106 -16.75 6.20 5.35
C ARG A 106 -15.65 5.90 6.34
N LEU A 107 -14.59 6.70 6.36
CA LEU A 107 -13.54 6.56 7.37
C LEU A 107 -14.09 6.64 8.80
N GLN A 108 -15.07 7.52 9.05
CA GLN A 108 -15.75 7.62 10.34
C GLN A 108 -16.55 6.35 10.68
N MET A 109 -17.22 5.72 9.71
CA MET A 109 -17.95 4.45 9.95
C MET A 109 -17.02 3.31 10.40
N TYR A 110 -15.75 3.35 9.99
CA TYR A 110 -14.71 2.39 10.38
C TYR A 110 -13.83 2.88 11.53
N GLU A 111 -14.17 4.03 12.14
CA GLU A 111 -13.40 4.67 13.22
C GLU A 111 -11.91 4.86 12.85
N ILE A 112 -11.60 5.16 11.59
CA ILE A 112 -10.22 5.31 11.15
C ILE A 112 -9.64 6.62 11.67
N HIS A 113 -8.45 6.53 12.27
CA HIS A 113 -7.73 7.66 12.86
C HIS A 113 -6.38 7.94 12.18
N ILE A 114 -5.89 7.03 11.33
CA ILE A 114 -4.62 7.18 10.61
C ILE A 114 -4.82 6.89 9.12
N LEU A 115 -4.22 7.70 8.27
CA LEU A 115 -4.09 7.45 6.82
C LEU A 115 -2.62 7.21 6.47
N MET A 116 -2.27 6.03 5.96
CA MET A 116 -0.97 5.71 5.38
C MET A 116 -1.09 5.55 3.86
N LEU A 117 -0.90 6.65 3.14
CA LEU A 117 -1.28 6.77 1.73
C LEU A 117 -0.09 6.63 0.80
N SER A 118 -0.32 5.99 -0.35
CA SER A 118 0.61 6.04 -1.48
C SER A 118 0.39 7.31 -2.27
N ARG A 119 1.43 8.13 -2.40
CA ARG A 119 1.41 9.37 -3.20
C ARG A 119 1.21 9.11 -4.69
N GLN A 120 1.68 7.97 -5.17
CA GLN A 120 1.59 7.59 -6.58
C GLN A 120 0.25 6.94 -6.91
N GLU A 121 -0.24 6.06 -6.05
CA GLU A 121 -1.41 5.22 -6.35
C GLU A 121 -2.72 5.83 -5.87
N GLN A 122 -2.68 6.73 -4.88
CA GLN A 122 -3.87 7.35 -4.28
C GLN A 122 -3.82 8.89 -4.37
N PRO A 123 -3.49 9.49 -5.54
CA PRO A 123 -3.31 10.94 -5.64
C PRO A 123 -4.58 11.73 -5.28
N GLY A 124 -5.77 11.19 -5.57
CA GLY A 124 -7.06 11.81 -5.22
C GLY A 124 -7.27 11.89 -3.70
N LEU A 125 -7.06 10.78 -2.98
CA LEU A 125 -7.17 10.76 -1.52
C LEU A 125 -6.08 11.60 -0.85
N VAL A 126 -4.86 11.60 -1.38
CA VAL A 126 -3.77 12.46 -0.89
C VAL A 126 -4.16 13.93 -0.98
N GLN A 127 -4.68 14.37 -2.12
CA GLN A 127 -5.12 15.75 -2.30
C GLN A 127 -6.27 16.09 -1.34
N ALA A 128 -7.31 15.24 -1.28
CA ALA A 128 -8.47 15.46 -0.42
C ALA A 128 -8.09 15.51 1.08
N ALA A 129 -7.19 14.64 1.53
CA ALA A 129 -6.75 14.60 2.92
C ALA A 129 -5.88 15.80 3.30
N ILE A 130 -5.05 16.32 2.39
CA ILE A 130 -4.25 17.54 2.61
C ILE A 130 -5.13 18.79 2.69
N GLU A 131 -6.20 18.84 1.90
CA GLU A 131 -7.16 19.97 1.88
C GLU A 131 -8.13 19.94 3.06
N SER A 132 -8.33 18.77 3.68
CA SER A 132 -9.24 18.61 4.81
C SER A 132 -8.62 19.16 6.10
N PRO A 133 -9.33 20.02 6.86
CA PRO A 133 -8.88 20.47 8.18
C PRO A 133 -8.97 19.35 9.24
N HIS A 134 -9.56 18.20 8.92
CA HIS A 134 -9.70 17.08 9.87
C HIS A 134 -8.46 16.19 9.94
N TRP A 135 -7.48 16.38 9.05
CA TRP A 135 -6.31 15.52 8.94
C TRP A 135 -5.03 16.32 9.03
N LYS A 136 -4.17 15.92 9.97
CA LYS A 136 -2.85 16.53 10.15
C LYS A 136 -1.78 15.59 9.66
N ARG A 137 -0.96 16.08 8.72
CA ARG A 137 0.24 15.39 8.28
C ARG A 137 1.25 15.27 9.43
N VAL A 138 1.70 14.05 9.69
CA VAL A 138 2.71 13.74 10.72
C VAL A 138 4.01 13.18 10.15
N TYR A 139 3.95 12.57 8.96
CA TYR A 139 5.12 12.04 8.27
C TYR A 139 4.93 12.08 6.76
N GLU A 140 6.02 12.31 6.02
CA GLU A 140 6.04 12.31 4.56
C GLU A 140 7.42 11.92 4.04
N ASP A 141 7.46 10.98 3.10
CA ASP A 141 8.64 10.69 2.29
C ASP A 141 8.32 10.80 0.80
N THR A 142 9.20 10.26 -0.07
CA THR A 142 9.03 10.33 -1.52
C THR A 142 7.84 9.53 -2.05
N THR A 143 7.38 8.50 -1.34
CA THR A 143 6.33 7.58 -1.79
C THR A 143 5.11 7.56 -0.88
N THR A 144 5.28 7.83 0.42
CA THR A 144 4.29 7.60 1.47
C THR A 144 3.96 8.90 2.21
N LEU A 145 2.68 9.08 2.50
CA LEU A 145 2.15 10.17 3.32
C LEU A 145 1.38 9.59 4.50
N LEU A 146 1.71 10.04 5.71
CA LEU A 146 1.04 9.66 6.95
C LEU A 146 0.31 10.86 7.54
N LEU A 147 -0.99 10.73 7.73
CA LEU A 147 -1.84 11.71 8.41
C LEU A 147 -2.56 11.08 9.59
N VAL A 148 -2.79 11.88 10.63
CA VAL A 148 -3.63 11.52 11.77
C VAL A 148 -4.86 12.41 11.81
N GLN A 149 -5.98 11.86 12.26
CA GLN A 149 -7.20 12.62 12.44
C GLN A 149 -7.01 13.62 13.58
N GLU A 150 -7.28 14.90 13.34
CA GLU A 150 -7.39 15.88 14.42
C GLU A 150 -8.72 15.63 15.15
N SER A 151 -8.64 15.40 16.47
CA SER A 151 -9.82 15.33 17.31
C SER A 151 -10.60 16.63 17.16
N ARG A 152 -11.90 16.55 16.82
CA ARG A 152 -12.76 17.73 16.88
C ARG A 152 -12.69 18.28 18.32
N PRO A 153 -12.45 19.58 18.52
CA PRO A 153 -12.55 20.20 19.84
C PRO A 153 -13.96 20.06 20.42
#